data_AF-A0A8C6XVB5-F1
#
_entry.id   AF-A0A8C6XVB5-F1
#
_cell.length_a   1.000
_cell.length_b   1.000
_cell.length_c   1.000
_cell.angle_alpha   90.00
_cell.angle_beta   90.00
_cell.angle_gamma   90.00
#
_symmetry.space_group_name_H-M   'P 1'
#
loop_
_entity.id
_entity.type
_entity.pdbx_description
1 polymer ?
#
loop_
_entity_poly.entity_id
_entity_poly.type
_entity_poly.pdbx_seq_one_letter_code
_entity_poly.pdbx_strand_id
1 'polypeptide(L)'
;ICLCLSGTQIRYYTNHALSYDQAKRVPRWVIEHISKYKTSGSADRKKCKFKADPNIPSMFSAENEDYIGSGWSRGHMAPAGDNKHSPEAMAETFYLSNIVPQNYENNAGFWNRVEMYCRELTERFEDVWIVSGPLMLPQLEEDGKKKVIYQVIGKDEVAVPSHLYKVILARRSEVLQDPLLLGAFVVPNRPIGFDHQLQEFQVGIEDLEKMSGLVFFPEVNKSEDVRNICEVDTCKLMTLEEFTLYITTRKIQNARTAERLGRIMSELREKGIEPDEYLLKIYNKKKEELAEQTTAEVRERKAG
;
A
#
# COMPACT_ATOMS: atom_id res chain seq x y z
N ILE A 1 -33.64 -23.36 -6.92
CA ILE A 1 -32.86 -23.86 -5.76
C ILE A 1 -31.60 -23.01 -5.70
N CYS A 2 -31.48 -22.12 -4.71
CA CYS A 2 -30.27 -21.29 -4.57
C CYS A 2 -29.20 -22.15 -3.88
N LEU A 3 -28.22 -22.58 -4.67
CA LEU A 3 -27.01 -23.28 -4.23
C LEU A 3 -26.17 -22.28 -3.43
N CYS A 4 -25.54 -22.72 -2.34
CA CYS A 4 -24.81 -21.89 -1.38
C CYS A 4 -24.01 -20.73 -2.03
N LEU A 5 -24.23 -19.49 -1.57
CA LEU A 5 -23.54 -18.32 -2.09
C LEU A 5 -22.24 -18.06 -1.31
N SER A 6 -21.09 -18.16 -1.98
CA SER A 6 -19.77 -17.96 -1.37
C SER A 6 -19.37 -16.49 -1.20
N GLY A 7 -20.06 -15.56 -1.87
CA GLY A 7 -19.77 -14.12 -1.82
C GLY A 7 -18.46 -13.71 -2.51
N THR A 8 -17.92 -14.56 -3.38
CA THR A 8 -16.60 -14.38 -4.02
C THR A 8 -16.63 -13.66 -5.36
N GLN A 9 -17.80 -13.18 -5.80
CA GLN A 9 -17.94 -12.39 -7.02
C GLN A 9 -17.05 -11.15 -7.00
N ILE A 10 -16.61 -10.72 -8.18
CA ILE A 10 -15.79 -9.52 -8.35
C ILE A 10 -16.62 -8.29 -8.01
N ARG A 11 -16.03 -7.40 -7.21
CA ARG A 11 -16.57 -6.10 -6.86
C ARG A 11 -15.69 -5.03 -7.49
N TYR A 12 -16.31 -4.12 -8.23
CA TYR A 12 -15.61 -3.05 -8.94
C TYR A 12 -15.84 -1.73 -8.22
N TYR A 13 -14.77 -0.97 -8.08
CA TYR A 13 -14.75 0.40 -7.58
C TYR A 13 -14.11 1.28 -8.65
N THR A 14 -13.94 2.57 -8.38
CA THR A 14 -13.49 3.55 -9.39
C THR A 14 -12.13 3.19 -10.02
N ASN A 15 -11.18 2.67 -9.24
CA ASN A 15 -9.83 2.37 -9.73
C ASN A 15 -9.21 1.08 -9.15
N HIS A 16 -10.02 0.26 -8.48
CA HIS A 16 -9.62 -1.07 -8.06
C HIS A 16 -10.81 -2.02 -8.13
N ALA A 17 -10.54 -3.32 -8.18
CA ALA A 17 -11.53 -4.36 -8.02
C ALA A 17 -11.03 -5.40 -7.03
N LEU A 18 -11.94 -6.14 -6.39
CA LEU A 18 -11.57 -7.17 -5.42
C LEU A 18 -12.52 -8.35 -5.43
N SER A 19 -12.02 -9.49 -4.95
CA SER A 19 -12.84 -10.59 -4.45
C SER A 19 -12.69 -10.66 -2.94
N TYR A 20 -13.79 -10.80 -2.21
CA TYR A 20 -13.81 -10.72 -0.75
C TYR A 20 -13.98 -12.10 -0.09
N ASP A 21 -13.28 -12.34 1.02
CA ASP A 21 -13.44 -13.54 1.83
C ASP A 21 -14.39 -13.25 3.00
N GLN A 22 -15.68 -13.59 2.83
CA GLN A 22 -16.69 -13.39 3.87
C GLN A 22 -16.38 -14.12 5.18
N ALA A 23 -15.62 -15.23 5.15
CA ALA A 23 -15.26 -15.96 6.36
C ALA A 23 -14.10 -15.30 7.11
N LYS A 24 -13.15 -14.70 6.39
CA LYS A 24 -11.97 -14.07 6.98
C LYS A 24 -12.09 -12.56 7.18
N ARG A 25 -13.13 -11.95 6.63
CA ARG A 25 -13.43 -10.50 6.68
C ARG A 25 -12.31 -9.64 6.07
N VAL A 26 -11.67 -10.15 5.03
CA VAL A 26 -10.53 -9.53 4.31
C VAL A 26 -10.66 -9.80 2.80
N PRO A 27 -10.01 -9.01 1.93
CA PRO A 27 -9.94 -9.35 0.51
C PRO A 27 -9.16 -10.66 0.28
N ARG A 28 -9.58 -11.45 -0.71
CA ARG A 28 -8.78 -12.58 -1.26
C ARG A 28 -7.67 -12.04 -2.16
N TRP A 29 -8.05 -11.08 -2.98
CA TRP A 29 -7.18 -10.32 -3.86
C TRP A 29 -7.82 -8.96 -4.12
N VAL A 30 -6.97 -7.96 -4.36
CA VAL A 30 -7.35 -6.63 -4.86
C VAL A 30 -6.47 -6.34 -6.07
N ILE A 31 -7.10 -6.04 -7.21
CA ILE A 31 -6.40 -5.59 -8.42
C ILE A 31 -6.59 -4.10 -8.60
N GLU A 32 -5.52 -3.42 -9.01
CA GLU A 32 -5.54 -2.02 -9.40
C GLU A 32 -4.70 -1.79 -10.65
N HIS A 33 -4.95 -0.64 -11.29
CA HIS A 33 -4.15 -0.16 -12.40
C HIS A 33 -3.65 1.25 -12.10
N ILE A 34 -2.35 1.46 -12.21
CA ILE A 34 -1.71 2.74 -11.97
C ILE A 34 -1.00 3.24 -13.23
N SER A 35 -0.98 4.56 -13.36
CA SER A 35 -0.24 5.29 -14.38
C SER A 35 0.20 6.62 -13.79
N LYS A 36 1.09 7.34 -14.49
CA LYS A 36 1.60 8.64 -14.04
C LYS A 36 0.50 9.66 -13.74
N TYR A 37 -0.59 9.59 -14.49
CA TYR A 37 -1.78 10.42 -14.26
C TYR A 37 -2.49 10.05 -12.95
N LYS A 38 -2.73 8.75 -12.71
CA LYS A 38 -3.54 8.28 -11.58
C LYS A 38 -2.86 8.54 -10.22
N THR A 39 -1.54 8.45 -10.18
CA THR A 39 -0.69 8.68 -8.99
C THR A 39 -0.45 10.17 -8.71
N SER A 40 -0.92 11.06 -9.59
CA SER A 40 -0.83 12.52 -9.44
C SER A 40 -2.21 13.14 -9.19
N GLY A 41 -2.26 14.24 -8.44
CA GLY A 41 -3.50 14.97 -8.17
C GLY A 41 -3.67 15.45 -6.73
N SER A 42 -4.81 16.10 -6.46
CA SER A 42 -5.08 16.84 -5.23
C SER A 42 -5.89 16.05 -4.19
N ALA A 43 -6.25 14.78 -4.46
CA ALA A 43 -6.95 13.98 -3.47
C ALA A 43 -6.12 13.82 -2.19
N ASP A 44 -6.76 14.04 -1.05
CA ASP A 44 -6.12 14.09 0.25
C ASP A 44 -6.66 12.99 1.17
N ARG A 45 -5.80 12.01 1.47
CA ARG A 45 -6.08 10.89 2.37
C ARG A 45 -6.57 11.31 3.75
N LYS A 46 -6.27 12.53 4.21
CA LYS A 46 -6.75 13.05 5.51
C LYS A 46 -8.26 13.28 5.52
N LYS A 47 -8.89 13.42 4.35
CA LYS A 47 -10.35 13.56 4.20
C LYS A 47 -11.05 12.20 4.15
N CYS A 48 -10.31 11.12 3.98
CA CYS A 48 -10.84 9.76 3.94
C CYS A 48 -10.92 9.17 5.36
N LYS A 49 -11.89 8.27 5.57
CA LYS A 49 -12.09 7.56 6.83
C LYS A 49 -12.34 6.09 6.53
N PHE A 50 -11.69 5.23 7.31
CA PHE A 50 -12.01 3.81 7.29
C PHE A 50 -13.45 3.57 7.70
N LYS A 51 -14.17 2.76 6.94
CA LYS A 51 -15.55 2.38 7.21
C LYS A 51 -15.87 1.04 6.56
N ALA A 52 -16.85 0.33 7.10
CA ALA A 52 -17.40 -0.85 6.46
C ALA A 52 -17.79 -0.55 5.00
N ASP A 53 -17.58 -1.54 4.13
CA ASP A 53 -17.99 -1.43 2.74
C ASP A 53 -19.51 -1.55 2.65
N PRO A 54 -20.24 -0.55 2.13
CA PRO A 54 -21.70 -0.59 2.06
C PRO A 54 -22.23 -1.71 1.16
N ASN A 55 -21.39 -2.32 0.32
CA ASN A 55 -21.75 -3.39 -0.60
C ASN A 55 -21.52 -4.80 -0.01
N ILE A 56 -20.91 -4.91 1.17
CA ILE A 56 -20.72 -6.16 1.89
C ILE A 56 -21.86 -6.31 2.91
N PRO A 57 -22.60 -7.44 2.93
CA PRO A 57 -23.59 -7.69 3.97
C PRO A 57 -22.93 -7.57 5.35
N SER A 58 -23.54 -6.83 6.27
CA SER A 58 -22.95 -6.50 7.57
C SER A 58 -22.47 -7.72 8.37
N MET A 59 -23.17 -8.86 8.26
CA MET A 59 -22.79 -10.14 8.87
C MET A 59 -21.38 -10.65 8.46
N PHE A 60 -20.87 -10.17 7.32
CA PHE A 60 -19.57 -10.55 6.76
C PHE A 60 -18.60 -9.37 6.63
N SER A 61 -18.99 -8.16 7.04
CA SER A 61 -18.10 -7.00 7.03
C SER A 61 -17.25 -7.00 8.29
N ALA A 62 -15.99 -6.56 8.17
CA ALA A 62 -15.26 -6.05 9.32
C ALA A 62 -15.77 -4.67 9.71
N GLU A 63 -15.53 -4.27 10.96
CA GLU A 63 -15.77 -2.93 11.47
C GLU A 63 -14.49 -2.30 12.03
N ASN A 64 -14.51 -0.98 12.29
CA ASN A 64 -13.31 -0.30 12.80
C ASN A 64 -12.92 -0.81 14.20
N GLU A 65 -13.91 -1.21 14.99
CA GLU A 65 -13.76 -1.73 16.34
C GLU A 65 -12.97 -3.03 16.39
N ASP A 66 -12.95 -3.82 15.31
CA ASP A 66 -12.12 -5.04 15.24
C ASP A 66 -10.63 -4.72 15.18
N TYR A 67 -10.28 -3.57 14.58
CA TYR A 67 -8.90 -3.13 14.39
C TYR A 67 -8.41 -2.25 15.54
N ILE A 68 -9.25 -1.36 16.07
CA ILE A 68 -8.84 -0.40 17.10
C ILE A 68 -8.48 -1.15 18.39
N GLY A 69 -7.24 -1.00 18.85
CA GLY A 69 -6.75 -1.67 20.05
C GLY A 69 -6.33 -3.12 19.86
N SER A 70 -6.42 -3.67 18.64
CA SER A 70 -6.06 -5.07 18.33
C SER A 70 -4.55 -5.36 18.33
N GLY A 71 -3.71 -4.32 18.28
CA GLY A 71 -2.27 -4.46 18.02
C GLY A 71 -1.91 -4.50 16.52
N TRP A 72 -2.90 -4.49 15.63
CA TRP A 72 -2.73 -4.48 14.18
C TRP A 72 -3.23 -3.18 13.55
N SER A 73 -2.52 -2.72 12.52
CA SER A 73 -2.94 -1.57 11.71
C SER A 73 -3.94 -1.99 10.63
N ARG A 74 -4.67 -1.01 10.08
CA ARG A 74 -5.49 -1.18 8.88
C ARG A 74 -4.61 -1.02 7.63
N GLY A 75 -4.16 -2.15 7.07
CA GLY A 75 -3.28 -2.22 5.91
C GLY A 75 -4.05 -2.21 4.60
N HIS A 76 -3.71 -1.30 3.69
CA HIS A 76 -4.37 -1.21 2.37
C HIS A 76 -3.76 -2.22 1.40
N MET A 77 -4.60 -2.87 0.59
CA MET A 77 -4.14 -3.70 -0.54
C MET A 77 -3.99 -2.88 -1.82
N ALA A 78 -5.01 -2.09 -2.18
CA ALA A 78 -4.90 -0.95 -3.11
C ALA A 78 -4.65 0.33 -2.30
N PRO A 79 -3.48 0.98 -2.40
CA PRO A 79 -3.13 2.09 -1.54
C PRO A 79 -3.77 3.41 -1.97
N ALA A 80 -4.10 4.24 -0.99
CA ALA A 80 -4.62 5.58 -1.24
C ALA A 80 -3.69 6.45 -2.11
N GLY A 81 -2.37 6.21 -2.04
CA GLY A 81 -1.36 6.95 -2.82
C GLY A 81 -1.51 6.81 -4.34
N ASP A 82 -2.16 5.75 -4.80
CA ASP A 82 -2.29 5.41 -6.21
C ASP A 82 -3.53 6.06 -6.85
N ASN A 83 -4.33 6.73 -6.02
CA ASN A 83 -5.65 7.29 -6.35
C ASN A 83 -5.68 8.81 -6.20
N LYS A 84 -4.55 9.48 -6.42
CA LYS A 84 -4.41 10.93 -6.24
C LYS A 84 -5.27 11.76 -7.20
N HIS A 85 -5.58 11.19 -8.35
CA HIS A 85 -6.42 11.79 -9.39
C HIS A 85 -7.91 11.90 -9.01
N SER A 86 -8.42 11.07 -8.09
CA SER A 86 -9.84 11.01 -7.76
C SER A 86 -10.07 10.88 -6.25
N PRO A 87 -10.70 11.89 -5.61
CA PRO A 87 -11.11 11.79 -4.21
C PRO A 87 -12.06 10.63 -3.91
N GLU A 88 -12.91 10.26 -4.87
CA GLU A 88 -13.80 9.12 -4.78
C GLU A 88 -13.02 7.81 -4.77
N ALA A 89 -12.17 7.58 -5.78
CA ALA A 89 -11.33 6.38 -5.86
C ALA A 89 -10.48 6.21 -4.60
N MET A 90 -9.91 7.31 -4.09
CA MET A 90 -9.15 7.29 -2.84
C MET A 90 -10.02 6.98 -1.63
N ALA A 91 -11.25 7.50 -1.54
CA ALA A 91 -12.14 7.19 -0.42
C ALA A 91 -12.58 5.72 -0.43
N GLU A 92 -12.77 5.13 -1.61
CA GLU A 92 -13.12 3.71 -1.75
C GLU A 92 -11.99 2.78 -1.28
N THR A 93 -10.72 3.18 -1.38
CA THR A 93 -9.62 2.37 -0.80
C THR A 93 -9.69 2.28 0.73
N PHE A 94 -10.46 3.14 1.40
CA PHE A 94 -10.67 3.09 2.85
C PHE A 94 -11.86 2.22 3.26
N TYR A 95 -12.55 1.58 2.31
CA TYR A 95 -13.49 0.52 2.64
C TYR A 95 -12.74 -0.66 3.23
N LEU A 96 -13.27 -1.22 4.34
CA LEU A 96 -12.64 -2.35 5.03
C LEU A 96 -12.57 -3.63 4.18
N SER A 97 -13.30 -3.69 3.06
CA SER A 97 -13.15 -4.74 2.04
C SER A 97 -11.79 -4.74 1.34
N ASN A 98 -11.06 -3.63 1.34
CA ASN A 98 -9.69 -3.49 0.82
C ASN A 98 -8.60 -3.65 1.91
N ILE A 99 -9.00 -3.92 3.15
CA ILE A 99 -8.13 -3.82 4.32
C ILE A 99 -7.82 -5.20 4.90
N VAL A 100 -6.57 -5.35 5.36
CA VAL A 100 -6.13 -6.49 6.17
C VAL A 100 -5.51 -6.00 7.48
N PRO A 101 -5.53 -6.82 8.56
CA PRO A 101 -4.72 -6.56 9.74
C PRO A 101 -3.22 -6.64 9.39
N GLN A 102 -2.51 -5.52 9.42
CA GLN A 102 -1.11 -5.44 9.00
C GLN A 102 -0.24 -4.93 10.14
N ASN A 103 0.94 -5.53 10.31
CA ASN A 103 1.92 -5.07 11.29
C ASN A 103 2.27 -3.60 11.02
N TYR A 104 2.32 -2.77 12.06
CA TYR A 104 2.50 -1.31 11.92
C TYR A 104 3.82 -0.94 11.22
N GLU A 105 4.92 -1.62 11.55
CA GLU A 105 6.23 -1.35 10.96
C GLU A 105 6.32 -1.88 9.53
N ASN A 106 5.66 -3.02 9.24
CA ASN A 106 5.52 -3.51 7.89
C ASN A 106 4.75 -2.51 6.99
N ASN A 107 3.56 -2.09 7.44
CA ASN A 107 2.69 -1.14 6.74
C ASN A 107 3.38 0.20 6.48
N ALA A 108 3.99 0.79 7.53
CA ALA A 108 4.65 2.08 7.41
C ALA A 108 6.06 2.03 6.81
N GLY A 109 6.68 0.85 6.73
CA GLY A 109 8.06 0.62 6.31
C GLY A 109 8.16 -0.14 5.00
N PHE A 110 8.49 -1.43 5.06
CA PHE A 110 8.81 -2.25 3.87
C PHE A 110 7.67 -2.28 2.86
N TRP A 111 6.42 -2.50 3.29
CA TRP A 111 5.27 -2.55 2.37
C TRP A 111 5.05 -1.21 1.65
N ASN A 112 5.14 -0.08 2.38
CA ASN A 112 5.07 1.25 1.78
C ASN A 112 6.23 1.49 0.78
N ARG A 113 7.45 0.99 1.04
CA ARG A 113 8.55 1.05 0.07
C ARG A 113 8.22 0.27 -1.21
N VAL A 114 7.59 -0.91 -1.10
CA VAL A 114 7.10 -1.68 -2.27
C VAL A 114 6.01 -0.91 -3.03
N GLU A 115 5.06 -0.29 -2.34
CA GLU A 115 4.04 0.56 -2.96
C GLU A 115 4.67 1.79 -3.66
N MET A 116 5.73 2.36 -3.09
CA MET A 116 6.46 3.47 -3.70
C MET A 116 7.19 3.03 -4.97
N TYR A 117 7.84 1.86 -4.96
CA TYR A 117 8.45 1.27 -6.15
C TYR A 117 7.40 1.02 -7.25
N CYS A 118 6.21 0.53 -6.90
CA CYS A 118 5.12 0.37 -7.86
C CYS A 118 4.76 1.70 -8.55
N ARG A 119 4.63 2.79 -7.78
CA ARG A 119 4.39 4.13 -8.36
C ARG A 119 5.54 4.62 -9.21
N GLU A 120 6.78 4.35 -8.81
CA GLU A 120 7.98 4.72 -9.55
C GLU A 120 8.04 4.04 -10.94
N LEU A 121 7.55 2.80 -11.06
CA LEU A 121 7.43 2.13 -12.37
C LEU A 121 6.62 2.96 -13.37
N THR A 122 5.64 3.76 -12.92
CA THR A 122 4.85 4.62 -13.82
C THR A 122 5.64 5.75 -14.48
N GLU A 123 6.89 5.97 -14.07
CA GLU A 123 7.82 6.88 -14.75
C GLU A 123 8.48 6.23 -15.99
N ARG A 124 8.48 4.90 -16.05
CA ARG A 124 9.17 4.08 -17.06
C ARG A 124 8.23 3.20 -17.91
N PHE A 125 7.04 2.94 -17.38
CA PHE A 125 6.00 2.10 -17.97
C PHE A 125 4.68 2.89 -18.00
N GLU A 126 3.98 2.88 -19.14
CA GLU A 126 2.70 3.58 -19.30
C GLU A 126 1.61 2.98 -18.42
N ASP A 127 1.58 1.64 -18.32
CA ASP A 127 0.57 0.90 -17.57
C ASP A 127 1.23 -0.10 -16.61
N VAL A 128 0.77 -0.08 -15.37
CA VAL A 128 1.17 -1.04 -14.34
C VAL A 128 -0.07 -1.57 -13.63
N TRP A 129 -0.30 -2.88 -13.73
CA TRP A 129 -1.33 -3.59 -13.00
C TRP A 129 -0.73 -4.29 -11.79
N ILE A 130 -1.45 -4.24 -10.68
CA ILE A 130 -0.98 -4.77 -9.42
C ILE A 130 -2.08 -5.58 -8.78
N VAL A 131 -1.77 -6.81 -8.37
CA VAL A 131 -2.66 -7.64 -7.54
C VAL A 131 -2.03 -7.81 -6.17
N SER A 132 -2.72 -7.38 -5.12
CA SER A 132 -2.27 -7.51 -3.73
C SER A 132 -3.23 -8.39 -2.93
N GLY A 133 -2.74 -9.10 -1.91
CA GLY A 133 -3.62 -9.79 -0.98
C GLY A 133 -2.92 -10.49 0.19
N PRO A 134 -3.72 -11.06 1.11
CA PRO A 134 -3.24 -11.81 2.26
C PRO A 134 -2.93 -13.28 1.94
N LEU A 135 -2.02 -13.88 2.72
CA LEU A 135 -1.74 -15.32 2.75
C LEU A 135 -1.65 -15.85 4.19
N MET A 136 -2.17 -17.06 4.38
CA MET A 136 -2.06 -17.84 5.60
C MET A 136 -1.23 -19.08 5.28
N LEU A 137 0.10 -18.94 5.38
CA LEU A 137 1.04 -19.98 4.99
C LEU A 137 1.35 -20.93 6.15
N PRO A 138 1.59 -22.22 5.87
CA PRO A 138 1.92 -23.19 6.90
C PRO A 138 3.33 -22.97 7.45
N GLN A 139 3.50 -23.27 8.74
CA GLN A 139 4.80 -23.37 9.39
C GLN A 139 5.06 -24.83 9.78
N LEU A 140 6.33 -25.25 9.76
CA LEU A 140 6.74 -26.56 10.24
C LEU A 140 6.89 -26.50 11.75
N GLU A 141 6.11 -27.31 12.44
CA GLU A 141 6.13 -27.42 13.91
C GLU A 141 7.22 -28.38 14.38
N GLU A 142 7.53 -28.34 15.68
CA GLU A 142 8.51 -29.25 16.32
C GLU A 142 8.14 -30.74 16.13
N ASP A 143 6.84 -31.05 16.00
CA ASP A 143 6.33 -32.41 15.76
C ASP A 143 6.48 -32.87 14.29
N GLY A 144 7.11 -32.06 13.43
CA GLY A 144 7.32 -32.32 12.00
C GLY A 144 6.07 -32.13 11.13
N LYS A 145 4.94 -31.68 11.69
CA LYS A 145 3.71 -31.42 10.93
C LYS A 145 3.67 -29.97 10.46
N LYS A 146 3.06 -29.77 9.29
CA LYS A 146 2.76 -28.43 8.78
C LYS A 146 1.42 -27.96 9.35
N LYS A 147 1.40 -26.81 10.03
CA LYS A 147 0.17 -26.19 10.57
C LYS A 147 0.02 -24.78 10.02
N VAL A 148 -1.22 -24.39 9.74
CA VAL A 148 -1.57 -23.01 9.43
C VAL A 148 -2.19 -22.42 10.68
N ILE A 149 -1.50 -21.46 11.29
CA ILE A 149 -1.93 -20.78 12.52
C ILE A 149 -1.96 -19.28 12.21
N TYR A 150 -3.09 -18.64 12.48
CA TYR A 150 -3.26 -17.20 12.35
C TYR A 150 -4.18 -16.68 13.45
N GLN A 151 -3.93 -15.45 13.87
CA GLN A 151 -4.80 -14.76 14.82
C GLN A 151 -6.09 -14.29 14.12
N VAL A 152 -7.20 -14.27 14.84
CA VAL A 152 -8.39 -13.48 14.49
C VAL A 152 -8.55 -12.35 15.51
N ILE A 153 -8.98 -11.17 15.05
CA ILE A 153 -9.14 -9.98 15.89
C ILE A 153 -10.59 -9.48 15.89
N GLY A 154 -10.97 -8.79 16.97
CA GLY A 154 -12.29 -8.19 17.10
C GLY A 154 -13.40 -9.20 17.36
N LYS A 155 -14.64 -8.70 17.40
CA LYS A 155 -15.84 -9.53 17.60
C LYS A 155 -16.20 -10.29 16.33
N ASP A 156 -15.81 -9.74 15.18
CA ASP A 156 -16.14 -10.27 13.85
C ASP A 156 -15.05 -11.22 13.31
N GLU A 157 -14.06 -11.55 14.16
CA GLU A 157 -13.01 -12.55 13.91
C GLU A 157 -12.23 -12.30 12.61
N VAL A 158 -11.81 -11.05 12.40
CA VAL A 158 -11.05 -10.65 11.21
C VAL A 158 -9.69 -11.35 11.20
N ALA A 159 -9.39 -12.08 10.12
CA ALA A 159 -8.18 -12.90 10.06
C ALA A 159 -6.92 -12.06 9.81
N VAL A 160 -5.89 -12.29 10.63
CA VAL A 160 -4.58 -11.67 10.50
C VAL A 160 -3.70 -12.52 9.57
N PRO A 161 -3.27 -12.02 8.41
CA PRO A 161 -2.42 -12.79 7.51
C PRO A 161 -1.02 -12.99 8.07
N SER A 162 -0.45 -14.16 7.77
CA SER A 162 0.97 -14.45 8.03
C SER A 162 1.91 -13.73 7.05
N HIS A 163 1.45 -13.55 5.81
CA HIS A 163 2.20 -12.96 4.71
C HIS A 163 1.26 -12.13 3.85
N LEU A 164 1.82 -11.18 3.12
CA LEU A 164 1.16 -10.42 2.07
C LEU A 164 1.84 -10.76 0.75
N TYR A 165 1.08 -10.77 -0.34
CA TYR A 165 1.65 -10.90 -1.67
C TYR A 165 1.36 -9.69 -2.53
N LYS A 166 2.23 -9.47 -3.52
CA LYS A 166 2.00 -8.53 -4.61
C LYS A 166 2.46 -9.15 -5.92
N VAL A 167 1.60 -9.11 -6.94
CA VAL A 167 1.94 -9.44 -8.33
C VAL A 167 1.92 -8.14 -9.12
N ILE A 168 3.02 -7.84 -9.81
CA ILE A 168 3.18 -6.63 -10.61
C ILE A 168 3.28 -7.07 -12.07
N LEU A 169 2.44 -6.50 -12.92
CA LEU A 169 2.50 -6.62 -14.38
C LEU A 169 2.69 -5.22 -14.97
N ALA A 170 3.76 -4.99 -15.72
CA ALA A 170 4.05 -3.69 -16.31
C ALA A 170 4.18 -3.78 -17.83
N ARG A 171 3.62 -2.79 -18.52
CA ARG A 171 3.70 -2.63 -19.98
C ARG A 171 4.37 -1.30 -20.29
N ARG A 172 5.42 -1.33 -21.12
CA ARG A 172 6.16 -0.10 -21.44
C ARG A 172 5.29 0.89 -22.19
N SER A 173 4.69 0.44 -23.28
CA SER A 173 3.74 1.21 -24.07
C SER A 173 2.83 0.27 -24.86
N GLU A 174 1.63 0.72 -25.21
CA GLU A 174 0.72 -0.01 -26.11
C GLU A 174 1.27 -0.17 -27.52
N VAL A 175 2.09 0.79 -27.96
CA VAL A 175 2.57 0.87 -29.36
C VAL A 175 3.85 0.08 -29.55
N LEU A 176 4.64 -0.08 -28.49
CA LEU A 176 5.88 -0.84 -28.52
C LEU A 176 5.57 -2.33 -28.34
N GLN A 177 6.11 -3.20 -29.19
CA GLN A 177 6.00 -4.66 -29.05
C GLN A 177 6.96 -5.22 -27.98
N ASP A 178 7.20 -4.45 -26.92
CA ASP A 178 8.02 -4.91 -25.80
C ASP A 178 7.25 -6.00 -25.03
N PRO A 179 7.93 -7.06 -24.57
CA PRO A 179 7.29 -8.05 -23.73
C PRO A 179 6.83 -7.40 -22.42
N LEU A 180 5.74 -7.93 -21.85
CA LEU A 180 5.26 -7.51 -20.54
C LEU A 180 6.30 -7.87 -19.47
N LEU A 181 6.35 -7.11 -18.38
CA LEU A 181 7.19 -7.46 -17.24
C LEU A 181 6.34 -7.97 -16.10
N LEU A 182 6.70 -9.11 -15.51
CA LEU A 182 5.99 -9.72 -14.40
C LEU A 182 6.93 -9.98 -13.22
N GLY A 183 6.45 -9.69 -12.01
CA GLY A 183 7.09 -10.12 -10.75
C GLY A 183 6.06 -10.47 -9.69
N ALA A 184 6.29 -11.55 -8.96
CA ALA A 184 5.48 -11.97 -7.83
C ALA A 184 6.33 -11.95 -6.56
N PHE A 185 5.80 -11.36 -5.49
CA PHE A 185 6.52 -11.17 -4.23
C PHE A 185 5.66 -11.62 -3.06
N VAL A 186 6.26 -12.31 -2.09
CA VAL A 186 5.61 -12.75 -0.84
C VAL A 186 6.41 -12.26 0.36
N VAL A 187 5.80 -11.39 1.14
CA VAL A 187 6.44 -10.65 2.24
C VAL A 187 5.78 -11.04 3.56
N PRO A 188 6.53 -11.42 4.62
CA PRO A 188 5.93 -11.75 5.90
C PRO A 188 5.29 -10.52 6.56
N ASN A 189 4.15 -10.70 7.24
CA ASN A 189 3.42 -9.63 7.93
C ASN A 189 4.07 -9.30 9.29
N ARG A 190 5.34 -8.92 9.26
CA ARG A 190 6.18 -8.56 10.41
C ARG A 190 7.16 -7.43 10.03
N PRO A 191 7.87 -6.82 10.98
CA PRO A 191 8.89 -5.82 10.67
C PRO A 191 9.99 -6.40 9.77
N ILE A 192 10.41 -5.63 8.77
CA ILE A 192 11.50 -5.96 7.83
C ILE A 192 12.36 -4.72 7.65
N GLY A 193 13.67 -4.87 7.83
CA GLY A 193 14.65 -3.79 7.77
C GLY A 193 15.00 -3.32 6.35
N PHE A 194 15.98 -2.42 6.28
CA PHE A 194 16.52 -1.87 5.02
C PHE A 194 17.63 -2.73 4.42
N ASP A 195 18.12 -3.70 5.17
CA ASP A 195 19.12 -4.69 4.78
C ASP A 195 18.58 -5.75 3.81
N HIS A 196 17.25 -5.90 3.72
CA HIS A 196 16.60 -6.82 2.80
C HIS A 196 16.19 -6.15 1.48
N GLN A 197 16.55 -6.79 0.37
CA GLN A 197 16.16 -6.39 -0.99
C GLN A 197 14.80 -6.98 -1.38
N LEU A 198 14.10 -6.36 -2.34
CA LEU A 198 12.80 -6.87 -2.79
C LEU A 198 12.91 -8.27 -3.42
N GLN A 199 14.02 -8.52 -4.13
CA GLN A 199 14.31 -9.78 -4.81
C GLN A 199 14.38 -10.97 -3.85
N GLU A 200 14.74 -10.77 -2.58
CA GLU A 200 14.75 -11.83 -1.55
C GLU A 200 13.35 -12.39 -1.27
N PHE A 201 12.31 -11.61 -1.58
CA PHE A 201 10.90 -11.97 -1.43
C PHE A 201 10.25 -12.37 -2.76
N GLN A 202 11.02 -12.41 -3.86
CA GLN A 202 10.50 -12.80 -5.15
C GLN A 202 10.24 -14.31 -5.19
N VAL A 203 9.09 -14.70 -5.76
CA VAL A 203 8.69 -16.09 -5.94
C VAL A 203 8.27 -16.34 -7.40
N GLY A 204 8.25 -17.60 -7.81
CA GLY A 204 7.62 -17.98 -9.07
C GLY A 204 6.12 -17.69 -9.03
N ILE A 205 5.56 -17.25 -10.16
CA ILE A 205 4.11 -16.97 -10.23
C ILE A 205 3.28 -18.22 -9.94
N GLU A 206 3.71 -19.39 -10.42
CA GLU A 206 3.06 -20.68 -10.17
C GLU A 206 3.08 -21.08 -8.68
N ASP A 207 4.18 -20.78 -7.98
CA ASP A 207 4.27 -21.02 -6.54
C ASP A 207 3.29 -20.14 -5.77
N LEU A 208 3.16 -18.86 -6.16
CA LEU A 208 2.18 -17.96 -5.57
C LEU A 208 0.73 -18.39 -5.88
N GLU A 209 0.45 -18.84 -7.10
CA GLU A 209 -0.85 -19.41 -7.48
C GLU A 209 -1.18 -20.63 -6.63
N LYS A 210 -0.20 -21.52 -6.39
CA LYS A 210 -0.35 -22.67 -5.49
C LYS A 210 -0.56 -22.28 -4.03
N MET A 211 0.15 -21.26 -3.54
CA MET A 211 0.01 -20.75 -2.16
C MET A 211 -1.34 -20.07 -1.92
N SER A 212 -1.85 -19.34 -2.91
CA SER A 212 -3.07 -18.53 -2.80
C SER A 212 -4.35 -19.24 -3.25
N GLY A 213 -4.23 -20.27 -4.10
CA GLY A 213 -5.38 -20.89 -4.78
C GLY A 213 -6.01 -19.97 -5.83
N LEU A 214 -5.25 -19.03 -6.38
CA LEU A 214 -5.69 -18.08 -7.41
C LEU A 214 -4.94 -18.32 -8.72
N VAL A 215 -5.47 -17.77 -9.82
CA VAL A 215 -4.77 -17.63 -11.10
C VAL A 215 -4.70 -16.15 -11.42
N PHE A 216 -3.50 -15.59 -11.55
CA PHE A 216 -3.30 -14.17 -11.82
C PHE A 216 -3.20 -13.93 -13.31
N PHE A 217 -3.79 -12.84 -13.81
CA PHE A 217 -3.74 -12.46 -15.23
C PHE A 217 -3.97 -13.64 -16.20
N PRO A 218 -5.13 -14.32 -16.13
CA PRO A 218 -5.38 -15.56 -16.87
C PRO A 218 -5.35 -15.41 -18.40
N GLU A 219 -5.48 -14.18 -18.89
CA GLU A 219 -5.42 -13.85 -20.32
C GLU A 219 -3.99 -13.64 -20.84
N VAL A 220 -2.98 -13.59 -19.97
CA VAL A 220 -1.57 -13.41 -20.33
C VAL A 220 -0.87 -14.75 -20.45
N ASN A 221 -0.20 -15.02 -21.58
CA ASN A 221 0.66 -16.20 -21.70
C ASN A 221 1.99 -15.97 -20.99
N LYS A 222 2.03 -16.33 -19.70
CA LYS A 222 3.20 -16.14 -18.82
C LYS A 222 4.46 -16.92 -19.25
N SER A 223 4.37 -17.82 -20.22
CA SER A 223 5.54 -18.58 -20.69
C SER A 223 6.25 -17.88 -21.87
N GLU A 224 5.53 -17.07 -22.63
CA GLU A 224 6.02 -16.49 -23.89
C GLU A 224 6.03 -14.95 -23.86
N ASP A 225 5.06 -14.33 -23.20
CA ASP A 225 4.79 -12.89 -23.33
C ASP A 225 5.43 -12.05 -22.21
N VAL A 226 5.99 -12.69 -21.18
CA VAL A 226 6.48 -11.98 -19.98
C VAL A 226 7.97 -12.18 -19.74
N ARG A 227 8.62 -11.13 -19.24
CA ARG A 227 9.98 -11.16 -18.70
C ARG A 227 9.95 -10.87 -17.21
N ASN A 228 10.94 -11.37 -16.49
CA ASN A 228 11.08 -11.07 -15.07
C ASN A 228 11.32 -9.57 -14.87
N ILE A 229 10.44 -8.91 -14.12
CA ILE A 229 10.55 -7.47 -13.86
C ILE A 229 11.86 -7.09 -13.17
N CYS A 230 12.46 -7.95 -12.34
CA CYS A 230 13.71 -7.66 -11.65
C CYS A 230 14.97 -7.92 -12.50
N GLU A 231 14.82 -8.51 -13.69
CA GLU A 231 15.89 -8.62 -14.69
C GLU A 231 15.93 -7.41 -15.64
N VAL A 232 14.78 -6.76 -15.84
CA VAL A 232 14.63 -5.64 -16.78
C VAL A 232 14.56 -4.29 -16.06
N ASP A 233 13.82 -4.21 -14.95
CA ASP A 233 13.83 -3.09 -14.01
C ASP A 233 14.65 -3.44 -12.76
N THR A 234 14.86 -2.46 -11.90
CA THR A 234 15.81 -2.55 -10.79
C THR A 234 15.31 -3.40 -9.63
N CYS A 235 13.99 -3.46 -9.40
CA CYS A 235 13.39 -3.95 -8.15
C CYS A 235 14.07 -3.36 -6.89
N LYS A 236 14.65 -2.16 -7.00
CA LYS A 236 15.33 -1.49 -5.89
C LYS A 236 14.32 -0.67 -5.13
N LEU A 237 14.15 -1.01 -3.85
CA LEU A 237 13.39 -0.19 -2.92
C LEU A 237 14.26 0.97 -2.44
N MET A 238 13.62 2.08 -2.07
CA MET A 238 14.31 3.22 -1.47
C MET A 238 15.18 2.78 -0.29
N THR A 239 16.39 3.34 -0.25
CA THR A 239 17.35 3.25 0.85
C THR A 239 16.80 3.90 2.13
N LEU A 240 17.51 3.72 3.24
CA LEU A 240 17.15 4.36 4.51
C LEU A 240 17.16 5.89 4.37
N GLU A 241 18.17 6.42 3.68
CA GLU A 241 18.38 7.84 3.43
C GLU A 241 17.23 8.40 2.58
N GLU A 242 16.98 7.83 1.40
CA GLU A 242 15.91 8.25 0.49
C GLU A 242 14.52 8.17 1.15
N PHE A 243 14.25 7.07 1.85
CA PHE A 243 12.98 6.89 2.54
C PHE A 243 12.82 7.88 3.70
N THR A 244 13.89 8.16 4.44
CA THR A 244 13.85 9.15 5.52
C THR A 244 13.62 10.56 4.96
N LEU A 245 14.27 10.93 3.85
CA LEU A 245 14.05 12.21 3.17
C LEU A 245 12.60 12.34 2.68
N TYR A 246 12.04 11.28 2.08
CA TYR A 246 10.65 11.23 1.66
C TYR A 246 9.68 11.45 2.84
N ILE A 247 9.84 10.72 3.94
CA ILE A 247 8.97 10.85 5.12
C ILE A 247 9.12 12.24 5.74
N THR A 248 10.33 12.78 5.78
CA THR A 248 10.63 14.13 6.30
C THR A 248 9.94 15.19 5.47
N THR A 249 9.97 15.08 4.14
CA THR A 249 9.24 15.97 3.22
C THR A 249 7.75 16.02 3.59
N ARG A 250 7.13 14.86 3.82
CA ARG A 250 5.72 14.78 4.22
C ARG A 250 5.47 15.38 5.60
N LYS A 251 6.38 15.17 6.57
CA LYS A 251 6.28 15.80 7.89
C LYS A 251 6.33 17.33 7.79
N ILE A 252 7.23 17.87 6.96
CA ILE A 252 7.37 19.31 6.69
C ILE A 252 6.07 19.87 6.13
N GLN A 253 5.53 19.28 5.06
CA GLN A 253 4.28 19.75 4.45
C GLN A 253 3.10 19.81 5.44
N ASN A 254 3.13 18.93 6.44
CA ASN A 254 2.10 18.80 7.47
C ASN A 254 2.39 19.58 8.76
N ALA A 255 3.55 20.25 8.87
CA ALA A 255 3.89 21.04 10.04
C ALA A 255 2.94 22.24 10.18
N ARG A 256 2.48 22.48 11.42
CA ARG A 256 1.54 23.57 11.75
C ARG A 256 2.19 24.74 12.51
N THR A 257 3.43 24.57 12.95
CA THR A 257 4.17 25.59 13.71
C THR A 257 5.62 25.65 13.24
N ALA A 258 6.22 26.84 13.33
CA ALA A 258 7.62 27.05 12.98
C ALA A 258 8.57 26.23 13.89
N GLU A 259 8.21 26.05 15.17
CA GLU A 259 8.95 25.20 16.10
C GLU A 259 8.97 23.74 15.64
N ARG A 260 7.80 23.18 15.28
CA ARG A 260 7.72 21.80 14.78
C ARG A 260 8.51 21.64 13.49
N LEU A 261 8.45 22.64 12.60
CA LEU A 261 9.19 22.66 11.36
C LEU A 261 10.71 22.63 11.60
N GLY A 262 11.21 23.43 12.55
CA GLY A 262 12.63 23.42 12.96
C GLY A 262 13.05 22.08 13.58
N ARG A 263 12.22 21.51 14.45
CA ARG A 263 12.47 20.20 15.08
C ARG A 263 12.60 19.07 14.06
N ILE A 264 11.76 19.06 13.01
CA ILE A 264 11.85 18.04 11.95
C ILE A 264 13.23 18.09 11.25
N MET A 265 13.78 19.28 10.99
CA MET A 265 15.11 19.40 10.40
C MET A 265 16.23 19.02 11.37
N SER A 266 16.09 19.29 12.67
CA SER A 266 17.04 18.82 13.69
C SER A 266 17.07 17.29 13.75
N GLU A 267 15.90 16.65 13.82
CA GLU A 267 15.76 15.19 13.82
C GLU A 267 16.41 14.55 12.59
N LEU A 268 16.40 15.22 11.43
CA LEU A 268 17.07 14.74 10.20
C LEU A 268 18.60 14.81 10.33
N ARG A 269 19.13 15.95 10.82
CA ARG A 269 20.57 16.15 11.01
C ARG A 269 21.15 15.23 12.09
N GLU A 270 20.41 14.97 13.16
CA GLU A 270 20.79 14.02 14.21
C GLU A 270 20.96 12.59 13.68
N LYS A 271 20.27 12.25 12.59
CA LYS A 271 20.43 10.97 11.89
C LYS A 271 21.61 10.96 10.90
N GLY A 272 22.34 12.07 10.76
CA GLY A 272 23.44 12.21 9.81
C GLY A 272 23.01 12.23 8.35
N ILE A 273 21.75 12.57 8.05
CA ILE A 273 21.23 12.63 6.69
C ILE A 273 21.15 14.10 6.25
N GLU A 274 21.85 14.41 5.16
CA GLU A 274 21.83 15.75 4.57
C GLU A 274 20.56 15.99 3.75
N PRO A 275 19.92 17.16 3.86
CA PRO A 275 18.72 17.48 3.09
C PRO A 275 19.06 17.74 1.61
N ASP A 276 18.32 17.12 0.70
CA ASP A 276 18.43 17.41 -0.73
C ASP A 276 17.80 18.77 -1.12
N GLU A 277 18.07 19.22 -2.36
CA GLU A 277 17.54 20.49 -2.87
C GLU A 277 16.01 20.56 -2.84
N TYR A 278 15.35 19.42 -3.10
CA TYR A 278 13.90 19.34 -3.12
C TYR A 278 13.30 19.55 -1.72
N LEU A 279 13.84 18.86 -0.70
CA LEU A 279 13.45 18.99 0.69
C LEU A 279 13.65 20.43 1.18
N LEU A 280 14.78 21.05 0.85
CA LEU A 280 15.07 22.45 1.20
C LEU A 280 14.06 23.42 0.58
N LYS A 281 13.71 23.20 -0.69
CA LYS A 281 12.67 23.99 -1.37
C LYS A 281 11.31 23.89 -0.66
N ILE A 282 10.90 22.67 -0.29
CA ILE A 282 9.63 22.45 0.43
C ILE A 282 9.68 23.05 1.84
N TYR A 283 10.81 22.93 2.54
CA TYR A 283 11.04 23.53 3.85
C TYR A 283 10.90 25.05 3.83
N ASN A 284 11.59 25.72 2.90
CA ASN A 284 11.56 27.18 2.79
C ASN A 284 10.16 27.69 2.47
N LYS A 285 9.47 27.06 1.51
CA LYS A 285 8.09 27.38 1.19
C LYS A 285 7.17 27.26 2.42
N LYS A 286 7.33 26.18 3.20
CA LYS A 286 6.50 25.97 4.39
C LYS A 286 6.81 26.97 5.50
N LYS A 287 8.07 27.36 5.64
CA LYS A 287 8.53 28.37 6.60
C LYS A 287 7.90 29.74 6.31
N GLU A 288 7.85 30.14 5.04
CA GLU A 288 7.18 31.36 4.59
C GLU A 288 5.67 31.31 4.89
N GLU A 289 4.99 30.22 4.53
CA GLU A 289 3.55 30.03 4.79
C GLU A 289 3.20 30.19 6.28
N LEU A 290 3.99 29.60 7.18
CA LEU A 290 3.76 29.69 8.63
C LEU A 290 4.04 31.11 9.18
N ALA A 291 4.98 31.84 8.61
CA ALA A 291 5.27 33.22 8.99
C ALA A 291 4.14 34.18 8.58
N GLU A 292 3.58 33.97 7.38
CA GLU A 292 2.42 34.71 6.89
C GLU A 292 1.18 34.47 7.76
N GLN A 293 0.90 33.21 8.11
CA GLN A 293 -0.21 32.84 9.01
C GLN A 293 -0.08 33.52 10.38
N THR A 294 1.12 33.48 10.97
CA THR A 294 1.38 34.14 12.26
C THR A 294 1.15 35.66 12.17
N THR A 295 1.57 36.28 11.06
CA THR A 295 1.41 37.72 10.85
C THR A 295 -0.06 38.11 10.65
N ALA A 296 -0.83 37.29 9.93
CA ALA A 296 -2.27 37.48 9.76
C ALA A 296 -3.03 37.36 11.09
N GLU A 297 -2.75 36.32 11.88
CA GLU A 297 -3.37 36.13 13.21
C GLU A 297 -3.08 37.30 14.17
N VAL A 298 -1.86 37.85 14.15
CA VAL A 298 -1.50 39.02 14.96
C VAL A 298 -2.22 40.29 14.50
N ARG A 299 -2.47 40.45 13.19
CA ARG A 299 -3.23 41.59 12.66
C ARG A 299 -4.71 41.51 13.01
N GLU A 300 -5.34 40.33 12.90
CA GLU A 300 -6.74 40.13 13.28
C GLU A 300 -6.97 40.38 14.77
N ARG A 301 -6.07 39.90 15.64
CA ARG A 301 -6.13 40.15 17.10
C ARG A 301 -5.95 41.62 17.49
N LYS A 302 -5.35 42.45 16.63
CA LYS A 302 -5.20 43.90 16.85
C LYS A 302 -6.36 44.72 16.28
N ALA A 303 -7.20 44.11 15.44
CA ALA A 303 -8.30 44.78 14.75
C ALA A 303 -9.69 44.48 15.34
N GLY A 304 -9.80 43.50 16.25
CA GLY A 304 -10.98 43.22 17.07
C GLY A 304 -10.77 43.62 18.52
#